data_AF-A0A3N5UV70-F1
#
_entry.id   AF-A0A3N5UV70-F1
#
_cell.length_a   1.000
_cell.length_b   1.000
_cell.length_c   1.000
_cell.angle_alpha   90.00
_cell.angle_beta   90.00
_cell.angle_gamma   90.00
#
_symmetry.space_group_name_H-M   'P 1'
#
loop_
_entity.id
_entity.type
_entity.pdbx_description
1 polymer ?
#
loop_
_entity_poly.entity_id
_entity_poly.type
_entity_poly.pdbx_seq_one_letter_code
_entity_poly.pdbx_strand_id
1 'polypeptide(L)'
;MKVFGKFLTIVLLISFLAACGTPATPAPETAPEAELTAAEQWAMENGVGPYTPETEDWAAIEAAAIKEGSVVVYSNSSKIEKLLEPWSELYPEIALEGGDTDDIAVKMSAEQQAGNVVGDVWFNSDGHLLFGEFVPNQWMWWYAPPGVVIEGVTSDQPFALARRAVDVVGYNSEIFPDGCPATNWWQFTEPQLKGKFYMEDPLSDSSTTAKLTLFVKNADEMAAAYKTLYGKEWTADEAYSADVENAGYLFLKKLAQNEPGIQPGGDEVDAAYGTLGMDPASEPGYGWTGLSSYEATQEGELAMGPCYALEPVAGILKSSYLGIANNA
;
A
#
# COMPACT_ATOMS: atom_id res chain seq x y z
N MET A 1 -2.61 7.62 -74.40
CA MET A 1 -3.76 7.13 -75.20
C MET A 1 -4.99 7.32 -74.34
N LYS A 2 -5.68 8.44 -74.56
CA LYS A 2 -7.00 8.54 -75.20
C LYS A 2 -8.14 8.06 -74.28
N VAL A 3 -8.74 8.96 -73.50
CA VAL A 3 -10.02 9.71 -73.71
C VAL A 3 -11.24 8.77 -73.66
N PHE A 4 -12.32 8.97 -72.88
CA PHE A 4 -13.44 9.94 -72.97
C PHE A 4 -14.47 9.43 -71.94
N GLY A 5 -15.36 10.20 -71.31
CA GLY A 5 -15.79 11.58 -71.52
C GLY A 5 -16.87 11.95 -70.49
N LYS A 6 -16.87 13.23 -70.12
CA LYS A 6 -17.89 13.94 -69.32
C LYS A 6 -19.16 14.16 -70.13
N PHE A 7 -20.33 14.22 -69.49
CA PHE A 7 -21.45 15.14 -69.79
C PHE A 7 -22.34 15.23 -68.53
N LEU A 8 -22.31 16.32 -67.75
CA LEU A 8 -23.00 17.62 -67.90
C LEU A 8 -24.50 17.57 -67.51
N THR A 9 -24.75 17.99 -66.28
CA THR A 9 -25.76 18.99 -65.83
C THR A 9 -27.13 19.02 -66.53
N ILE A 10 -28.18 18.62 -65.80
CA ILE A 10 -29.52 19.21 -65.93
C ILE A 10 -29.98 19.66 -64.55
N VAL A 11 -30.14 20.98 -64.43
CA VAL A 11 -30.81 21.69 -63.34
C VAL A 11 -32.31 21.56 -63.59
N LEU A 12 -33.07 21.09 -62.60
CA LEU A 12 -34.49 21.41 -62.50
C LEU A 12 -34.86 21.61 -61.03
N LEU A 13 -34.80 22.88 -60.62
CA LEU A 13 -35.53 23.41 -59.47
C LEU A 13 -37.02 23.28 -59.76
N ILE A 14 -37.75 22.53 -58.93
CA ILE A 14 -39.17 22.78 -58.66
C ILE A 14 -39.30 23.05 -57.17
N SER A 15 -39.58 24.31 -56.88
CA SER A 15 -39.84 24.86 -55.58
C SER A 15 -41.32 24.70 -55.21
N PHE A 16 -41.57 24.63 -53.90
CA PHE A 16 -42.83 24.86 -53.18
C PHE A 16 -43.87 23.74 -53.13
N LEU A 17 -43.89 23.06 -51.98
CA LEU A 17 -45.07 23.05 -51.11
C LEU A 17 -44.60 23.00 -49.65
N ALA A 18 -44.69 24.16 -48.99
CA ALA A 18 -44.55 24.29 -47.56
C ALA A 18 -45.77 23.63 -46.89
N ALA A 19 -45.54 22.55 -46.17
CA ALA A 19 -46.42 22.09 -45.10
C ALA A 19 -45.68 22.38 -43.79
N CYS A 20 -46.19 23.33 -43.02
CA CYS A 20 -45.75 23.60 -41.66
C CYS A 20 -46.04 22.37 -40.79
N GLY A 21 -44.99 21.59 -40.49
CA GLY A 21 -44.96 20.66 -39.39
C GLY A 21 -43.79 21.05 -38.50
N THR A 22 -44.07 21.41 -37.25
CA THR A 22 -43.07 21.62 -36.21
C THR A 22 -42.12 20.41 -36.16
N PRO A 23 -40.79 20.57 -36.24
CA PRO A 23 -39.90 19.45 -35.96
C PRO A 23 -40.08 19.09 -34.49
N ALA A 24 -40.49 17.85 -34.22
CA ALA A 24 -40.41 17.31 -32.88
C ALA A 24 -38.93 17.34 -32.46
N THR A 25 -38.63 18.06 -31.39
CA THR A 25 -37.38 17.92 -30.64
C THR A 25 -37.18 16.42 -30.36
N PRO A 26 -36.04 15.80 -30.73
CA PRO A 26 -35.75 14.45 -30.28
C PRO A 26 -35.78 14.48 -28.75
N ALA A 27 -36.56 13.59 -28.14
CA ALA A 27 -36.44 13.33 -26.72
C ALA A 27 -34.97 13.02 -26.41
N PRO A 28 -34.44 13.43 -25.24
CA PRO A 28 -33.11 13.01 -24.84
C PRO A 28 -33.10 11.48 -24.89
N GLU A 29 -32.22 10.89 -25.70
CA GLU A 29 -31.87 9.48 -25.55
C GLU A 29 -31.38 9.33 -24.12
N THR A 30 -32.20 8.69 -23.28
CA THR A 30 -31.78 8.22 -21.98
C THR A 30 -30.56 7.34 -22.25
N ALA A 31 -29.40 7.78 -21.77
CA ALA A 31 -28.21 6.93 -21.76
C ALA A 31 -28.61 5.60 -21.10
N PRO A 32 -28.22 4.44 -21.64
CA PRO A 32 -28.52 3.18 -20.97
C PRO A 32 -27.89 3.22 -19.58
N GLU A 33 -28.69 2.99 -18.54
CA GLU A 33 -28.18 2.70 -17.19
C GLU A 33 -27.15 1.57 -17.34
N ALA A 34 -25.92 1.82 -16.91
CA ALA A 34 -24.89 0.79 -16.92
C ALA A 34 -25.36 -0.35 -16.02
N GLU A 35 -25.49 -1.57 -16.57
CA GLU A 35 -25.78 -2.75 -15.76
C GLU A 35 -24.61 -2.99 -14.81
N LEU A 36 -24.93 -3.20 -13.52
CA LEU A 36 -23.93 -3.50 -12.49
C LEU A 36 -23.20 -4.80 -12.83
N THR A 37 -21.90 -4.85 -12.58
CA THR A 37 -21.16 -6.12 -12.61
C THR A 37 -21.65 -7.05 -11.49
N ALA A 38 -21.32 -8.34 -11.57
CA ALA A 38 -21.67 -9.28 -10.50
C ALA A 38 -21.07 -8.88 -9.14
N ALA A 39 -19.85 -8.30 -9.15
CA ALA A 39 -19.21 -7.80 -7.93
C ALA A 39 -19.91 -6.55 -7.38
N GLU A 40 -20.31 -5.61 -8.26
CA GLU A 40 -21.09 -4.44 -7.84
C GLU A 40 -22.47 -4.82 -7.32
N GLN A 41 -23.11 -5.82 -7.92
CA GLN A 41 -24.37 -6.36 -7.44
C GLN A 41 -24.22 -6.95 -6.04
N TRP A 42 -23.18 -7.76 -5.79
CA TRP A 42 -22.87 -8.28 -4.45
C TRP A 42 -22.62 -7.14 -3.45
N ALA A 43 -21.84 -6.13 -3.83
CA ALA A 43 -21.55 -4.99 -2.96
C ALA A 43 -22.80 -4.18 -2.61
N MET A 44 -23.71 -4.00 -3.58
CA MET A 44 -24.99 -3.33 -3.38
C MET A 44 -25.90 -4.13 -2.44
N GLU A 45 -26.00 -5.45 -2.62
CA GLU A 45 -26.82 -6.32 -1.79
C GLU A 45 -26.33 -6.37 -0.33
N ASN A 46 -25.03 -6.18 -0.11
CA ASN A 46 -24.41 -6.21 1.22
C ASN A 46 -24.10 -4.82 1.80
N GLY A 47 -24.46 -3.74 1.11
CA GLY A 47 -24.31 -2.37 1.64
C GLY A 47 -22.86 -1.94 1.85
N VAL A 48 -21.94 -2.35 0.98
CA VAL A 48 -20.52 -1.97 1.06
C VAL A 48 -20.12 -1.10 -0.12
N GLY A 49 -18.97 -0.45 0.00
CA GLY A 49 -18.44 0.43 -1.03
C GLY A 49 -19.32 1.66 -1.25
N PRO A 50 -19.66 2.00 -2.51
CA PRO A 50 -20.50 3.17 -2.80
C PRO A 50 -21.98 2.95 -2.43
N TYR A 51 -22.34 1.75 -1.97
CA TYR A 51 -23.71 1.34 -1.68
C TYR A 51 -24.04 1.29 -0.18
N THR A 52 -23.12 1.74 0.68
CA THR A 52 -23.38 1.80 2.13
C THR A 52 -24.57 2.71 2.44
N PRO A 53 -25.60 2.20 3.15
CA PRO A 53 -26.81 2.97 3.42
C PRO A 53 -26.55 4.09 4.45
N GLU A 54 -27.37 5.15 4.42
CA GLU A 54 -27.28 6.23 5.42
C GLU A 54 -27.60 5.75 6.85
N THR A 55 -28.36 4.65 6.97
CA THR A 55 -28.75 4.04 8.25
C THR A 55 -28.72 2.53 8.13
N GLU A 56 -28.28 1.86 9.18
CA GLU A 56 -28.17 0.40 9.24
C GLU A 56 -29.02 -0.20 10.36
N ASP A 57 -29.51 -1.41 10.12
CA ASP A 57 -30.14 -2.24 11.15
C ASP A 57 -29.06 -3.15 11.77
N TRP A 58 -28.37 -2.63 12.77
CA TRP A 58 -27.32 -3.36 13.48
C TRP A 58 -27.80 -4.66 14.12
N ALA A 59 -29.07 -4.75 14.54
CA ALA A 59 -29.63 -5.98 15.09
C ALA A 59 -29.80 -7.05 14.01
N ALA A 60 -30.20 -6.65 12.79
CA ALA A 60 -30.26 -7.56 11.66
C ALA A 60 -28.85 -8.01 11.20
N ILE A 61 -27.88 -7.10 11.17
CA ILE A 61 -26.48 -7.40 10.82
C ILE A 61 -25.89 -8.39 11.83
N GLU A 62 -26.02 -8.13 13.13
CA GLU A 62 -25.52 -9.02 14.18
C GLU A 62 -26.19 -10.40 14.11
N ALA A 63 -27.51 -10.44 13.89
CA ALA A 63 -28.24 -11.71 13.72
C ALA A 63 -27.86 -12.48 12.44
N ALA A 64 -27.32 -11.82 11.41
CA ALA A 64 -26.76 -12.46 10.22
C ALA A 64 -25.36 -13.01 10.52
N ALA A 65 -24.49 -12.18 11.13
CA ALA A 65 -23.14 -12.57 11.50
C ALA A 65 -23.12 -13.75 12.48
N ILE A 66 -24.07 -13.84 13.42
CA ILE A 66 -24.23 -15.01 14.32
C ILE A 66 -24.55 -16.29 13.53
N LYS A 67 -25.28 -16.21 12.41
CA LYS A 67 -25.60 -17.37 11.58
C LYS A 67 -24.40 -17.82 10.74
N GLU A 68 -23.58 -16.87 10.30
CA GLU A 68 -22.32 -17.13 9.61
C GLU A 68 -21.29 -17.74 10.58
N GLY A 69 -21.24 -17.21 11.81
CA GLY A 69 -20.53 -17.80 12.95
C GLY A 69 -19.05 -17.43 13.06
N SER A 70 -18.44 -16.87 12.02
CA SER A 70 -17.04 -16.45 12.03
C SER A 70 -16.77 -15.31 11.05
N VAL A 71 -15.71 -14.55 11.33
CA VAL A 71 -15.10 -13.60 10.40
C VAL A 71 -13.59 -13.85 10.33
N VAL A 72 -13.05 -13.98 9.13
CA VAL A 72 -11.65 -14.24 8.84
C VAL A 72 -10.95 -12.93 8.45
N VAL A 73 -9.96 -12.53 9.25
CA VAL A 73 -9.19 -11.30 9.01
C VAL A 73 -7.76 -11.66 8.63
N TYR A 74 -7.36 -11.27 7.42
CA TYR A 74 -5.97 -11.34 6.99
C TYR A 74 -5.26 -10.06 7.40
N SER A 75 -4.36 -10.17 8.40
CA SER A 75 -3.66 -9.06 9.03
C SER A 75 -2.15 -9.16 8.80
N ASN A 76 -1.50 -8.05 8.44
CA ASN A 76 -0.03 -7.96 8.36
C ASN A 76 0.61 -7.46 9.67
N SER A 77 -0.07 -7.71 10.78
CA SER A 77 0.32 -7.20 12.09
C SER A 77 -0.18 -8.13 13.18
N SER A 78 0.75 -8.71 13.95
CA SER A 78 0.52 -9.50 15.16
C SER A 78 -0.36 -8.82 16.22
N LYS A 79 -0.47 -7.48 16.21
CA LYS A 79 -1.40 -6.75 17.10
C LYS A 79 -2.87 -7.17 16.94
N ILE A 80 -3.27 -7.83 15.83
CA ILE A 80 -4.62 -8.41 15.67
C ILE A 80 -4.95 -9.43 16.76
N GLU A 81 -3.95 -10.17 17.25
CA GLU A 81 -4.15 -11.20 18.27
C GLU A 81 -4.61 -10.60 19.60
N LYS A 82 -4.26 -9.34 19.87
CA LYS A 82 -4.72 -8.59 21.05
C LYS A 82 -6.20 -8.24 20.99
N LEU A 83 -6.86 -8.38 19.82
CA LEU A 83 -8.28 -8.13 19.64
C LEU A 83 -9.15 -9.38 19.85
N LEU A 84 -8.56 -10.59 19.87
CA LEU A 84 -9.30 -11.85 19.95
C LEU A 84 -10.11 -11.98 21.25
N GLU A 85 -9.51 -11.66 22.40
CA GLU A 85 -10.19 -11.73 23.71
C GLU A 85 -11.27 -10.64 23.83
N PRO A 86 -10.99 -9.34 23.61
CA PRO A 86 -12.04 -8.31 23.62
C PRO A 86 -13.18 -8.57 22.64
N TRP A 87 -12.88 -9.13 21.45
CA TRP A 87 -13.91 -9.53 20.49
C TRP A 87 -14.82 -10.61 21.06
N SER A 88 -14.23 -11.67 21.62
CA SER A 88 -14.98 -12.80 22.18
C SER A 88 -15.84 -12.40 23.38
N GLU A 89 -15.43 -11.39 24.15
CA GLU A 89 -16.25 -10.82 25.21
C GLU A 89 -17.47 -10.04 24.69
N LEU A 90 -17.32 -9.33 23.57
CA LEU A 90 -18.39 -8.52 22.97
C LEU A 90 -19.33 -9.37 22.10
N TYR A 91 -18.78 -10.29 21.32
CA TYR A 91 -19.49 -11.11 20.33
C TYR A 91 -19.16 -12.61 20.53
N PRO A 92 -19.62 -13.23 21.63
CA PRO A 92 -19.26 -14.61 21.98
C PRO A 92 -19.76 -15.67 20.99
N GLU A 93 -20.71 -15.31 20.12
CA GLU A 93 -21.30 -16.20 19.10
C GLU A 93 -20.64 -16.06 17.71
N ILE A 94 -19.71 -15.11 17.55
CA ILE A 94 -19.02 -14.85 16.29
C ILE A 94 -17.53 -15.04 16.52
N ALA A 95 -16.93 -16.06 15.93
CA ALA A 95 -15.49 -16.28 16.03
C ALA A 95 -14.72 -15.22 15.22
N LEU A 96 -13.71 -14.58 15.82
CA LEU A 96 -12.74 -13.78 15.07
C LEU A 96 -11.54 -14.66 14.74
N GLU A 97 -11.41 -15.04 13.47
CA GLU A 97 -10.26 -15.77 12.95
C GLU A 97 -9.26 -14.77 12.36
N GLY A 98 -8.46 -14.16 13.24
CA GLY A 98 -7.43 -13.20 12.87
C GLY A 98 -6.04 -13.62 13.36
N GLY A 99 -5.05 -13.53 12.49
CA GLY A 99 -3.65 -13.79 12.81
C GLY A 99 -2.72 -13.01 11.90
N ASP A 100 -1.46 -12.85 12.32
CA ASP A 100 -0.42 -12.29 11.46
C ASP A 100 -0.14 -13.24 10.29
N THR A 101 -0.16 -12.73 9.06
CA THR A 101 0.14 -13.52 7.86
C THR A 101 0.78 -12.64 6.79
N ASP A 102 1.77 -13.22 6.13
CA ASP A 102 2.40 -12.62 4.96
C ASP A 102 1.58 -12.89 3.68
N ASP A 103 2.01 -12.29 2.56
CA ASP A 103 1.50 -12.54 1.21
C ASP A 103 -0.02 -12.35 1.05
N ILE A 104 -0.63 -11.47 1.85
CA ILE A 104 -2.08 -11.22 1.87
C ILE A 104 -2.61 -10.90 0.47
N ALA A 105 -1.92 -10.02 -0.27
CA ALA A 105 -2.30 -9.66 -1.63
C ALA A 105 -2.26 -10.87 -2.59
N VAL A 106 -1.28 -11.75 -2.46
CA VAL A 106 -1.18 -12.95 -3.31
C VAL A 106 -2.30 -13.93 -2.98
N LYS A 107 -2.55 -14.18 -1.68
CA LYS A 107 -3.60 -15.09 -1.21
C LYS A 107 -4.98 -14.61 -1.65
N MET A 108 -5.33 -13.37 -1.32
CA MET A 108 -6.67 -12.84 -1.60
C MET A 108 -6.93 -12.66 -3.10
N SER A 109 -5.92 -12.28 -3.91
CA SER A 109 -6.09 -12.23 -5.37
C SER A 109 -6.33 -13.62 -5.97
N ALA A 110 -5.63 -14.65 -5.49
CA ALA A 110 -5.84 -16.03 -5.93
C ALA A 110 -7.23 -16.55 -5.55
N GLU A 111 -7.70 -16.25 -4.33
CA GLU A 111 -9.06 -16.59 -3.86
C GLU A 111 -10.15 -15.94 -4.71
N GLN A 112 -10.00 -14.64 -5.01
CA GLN A 112 -10.92 -13.89 -5.86
C GLN A 112 -10.94 -14.42 -7.30
N GLN A 113 -9.77 -14.74 -7.87
CA GLN A 113 -9.68 -15.34 -9.20
C GLN A 113 -10.28 -16.75 -9.26
N ALA A 114 -10.15 -17.53 -8.19
CA ALA A 114 -10.72 -18.87 -8.08
C ALA A 114 -12.22 -18.87 -7.77
N GLY A 115 -12.77 -17.75 -7.29
CA GLY A 115 -14.13 -17.66 -6.77
C GLY A 115 -14.33 -18.44 -5.46
N ASN A 116 -13.25 -18.69 -4.72
CA ASN A 116 -13.25 -19.40 -3.44
C ASN A 116 -12.61 -18.48 -2.38
N VAL A 117 -13.37 -17.47 -1.97
CA VAL A 117 -12.97 -16.47 -0.99
C VAL A 117 -12.98 -17.09 0.40
N VAL A 118 -11.90 -16.88 1.14
CA VAL A 118 -11.71 -17.38 2.52
C VAL A 118 -11.41 -16.23 3.46
N GLY A 119 -10.60 -15.24 3.04
CA GLY A 119 -10.37 -14.03 3.81
C GLY A 119 -11.47 -13.01 3.61
N ASP A 120 -12.21 -12.67 4.68
CA ASP A 120 -13.32 -11.71 4.63
C ASP A 120 -12.81 -10.26 4.68
N VAL A 121 -11.81 -10.01 5.53
CA VAL A 121 -11.30 -8.66 5.79
C VAL A 121 -9.82 -8.56 5.44
N TRP A 122 -9.52 -7.60 4.58
CA TRP A 122 -8.18 -7.09 4.34
C TRP A 122 -7.78 -6.14 5.46
N PHE A 123 -6.78 -6.49 6.27
CA PHE A 123 -6.10 -5.59 7.21
C PHE A 123 -4.62 -5.55 6.84
N ASN A 124 -4.25 -4.73 5.87
CA ASN A 124 -2.90 -4.75 5.34
C ASN A 124 -2.42 -3.37 4.87
N SER A 125 -1.10 -3.14 4.93
CA SER A 125 -0.44 -1.90 4.51
C SER A 125 -0.13 -1.79 3.02
N ASP A 126 -0.49 -2.79 2.22
CA ASP A 126 -0.24 -2.80 0.77
C ASP A 126 -1.25 -1.95 0.00
N GLY A 127 -1.41 -0.69 0.41
CA GLY A 127 -2.32 0.25 -0.24
C GLY A 127 -2.06 0.40 -1.75
N HIS A 128 -0.80 0.27 -2.17
CA HIS A 128 -0.42 0.30 -3.58
C HIS A 128 -1.03 -0.85 -4.39
N LEU A 129 -1.15 -2.05 -3.83
CA LEU A 129 -1.84 -3.19 -4.46
C LEU A 129 -3.36 -3.07 -4.28
N LEU A 130 -3.83 -2.62 -3.11
CA LEU A 130 -5.25 -2.37 -2.88
C LEU A 130 -5.84 -1.45 -3.96
N PHE A 131 -5.22 -0.29 -4.18
CA PHE A 131 -5.69 0.69 -5.17
C PHE A 131 -5.24 0.38 -6.61
N GLY A 132 -4.09 -0.27 -6.79
CA GLY A 132 -3.54 -0.57 -8.12
C GLY A 132 -4.14 -1.81 -8.78
N GLU A 133 -4.63 -2.77 -7.99
CA GLU A 133 -5.09 -4.08 -8.46
C GLU A 133 -6.46 -4.46 -7.92
N PHE A 134 -6.67 -4.44 -6.60
CA PHE A 134 -7.90 -4.98 -6.00
C PHE A 134 -9.14 -4.14 -6.31
N VAL A 135 -9.05 -2.82 -6.15
CA VAL A 135 -10.16 -1.89 -6.45
C VAL A 135 -10.52 -1.91 -7.93
N PRO A 136 -9.58 -1.79 -8.90
CA PRO A 136 -9.89 -1.88 -10.32
C PRO A 136 -10.53 -3.22 -10.75
N ASN A 137 -10.17 -4.33 -10.08
CA ASN A 137 -10.76 -5.64 -10.34
C ASN A 137 -12.04 -5.92 -9.54
N GLN A 138 -12.54 -4.95 -8.75
CA GLN A 138 -13.74 -5.09 -7.91
C GLN A 138 -13.67 -6.25 -6.90
N TRP A 139 -12.45 -6.56 -6.42
CA TRP A 139 -12.19 -7.63 -5.45
C TRP A 139 -12.32 -7.17 -4.00
N MET A 140 -12.35 -5.86 -3.76
CA MET A 140 -12.34 -5.29 -2.43
C MET A 140 -13.22 -4.05 -2.36
N TRP A 141 -13.98 -3.93 -1.29
CA TRP A 141 -14.91 -2.84 -1.04
C TRP A 141 -14.58 -2.14 0.29
N TRP A 142 -14.71 -0.82 0.32
CA TRP A 142 -14.56 -0.08 1.56
C TRP A 142 -15.83 -0.18 2.40
N TYR A 143 -15.69 0.00 3.70
CA TYR A 143 -16.81 0.13 4.61
C TYR A 143 -16.47 1.10 5.73
N ALA A 144 -17.42 1.99 6.02
CA ALA A 144 -17.36 2.89 7.15
C ALA A 144 -18.77 2.94 7.77
N PRO A 145 -18.96 2.56 9.04
CA PRO A 145 -20.26 2.64 9.69
C PRO A 145 -20.88 4.03 9.58
N PRO A 146 -22.20 4.17 9.31
CA PRO A 146 -22.85 5.47 9.22
C PRO A 146 -22.64 6.31 10.49
N GLY A 147 -22.19 7.55 10.30
CA GLY A 147 -21.88 8.47 11.39
C GLY A 147 -20.48 8.34 11.99
N VAL A 148 -19.70 7.33 11.59
CA VAL A 148 -18.28 7.24 11.95
C VAL A 148 -17.45 8.06 10.96
N VAL A 149 -16.76 9.06 11.47
CA VAL A 149 -15.80 9.85 10.67
C VAL A 149 -14.43 9.22 10.79
N ILE A 150 -13.89 8.77 9.64
CA ILE A 150 -12.54 8.20 9.56
C ILE A 150 -11.61 9.24 8.93
N GLU A 151 -10.59 9.66 9.68
CA GLU A 151 -9.65 10.68 9.22
C GLU A 151 -8.84 10.19 8.02
N GLY A 152 -8.68 11.06 7.01
CA GLY A 152 -7.87 10.77 5.83
C GLY A 152 -8.57 10.00 4.72
N VAL A 153 -9.83 9.59 4.92
CA VAL A 153 -10.68 9.02 3.86
C VAL A 153 -11.08 10.12 2.87
N THR A 154 -10.95 9.83 1.58
CA THR A 154 -11.35 10.74 0.49
C THR A 154 -12.16 9.98 -0.56
N SER A 155 -12.77 10.67 -1.53
CA SER A 155 -13.45 10.00 -2.65
C SER A 155 -12.51 9.07 -3.43
N ASP A 156 -11.23 9.44 -3.53
CA ASP A 156 -10.24 8.70 -4.31
C ASP A 156 -9.57 7.58 -3.48
N GLN A 157 -9.69 7.66 -2.14
CA GLN A 157 -9.21 6.67 -1.18
C GLN A 157 -10.29 6.45 -0.11
N PRO A 158 -11.38 5.75 -0.45
CA PRO A 158 -12.56 5.64 0.42
C PRO A 158 -12.41 4.58 1.53
N PHE A 159 -11.30 3.84 1.54
CA PHE A 159 -11.03 2.77 2.50
C PHE A 159 -10.69 3.31 3.88
N ALA A 160 -11.26 2.68 4.91
CA ALA A 160 -10.96 2.99 6.28
C ALA A 160 -9.47 2.80 6.58
N LEU A 161 -8.86 3.78 7.22
CA LEU A 161 -7.46 3.71 7.63
C LEU A 161 -7.38 3.11 9.03
N ALA A 162 -6.99 1.84 9.11
CA ALA A 162 -6.85 1.12 10.39
C ALA A 162 -5.67 1.62 11.22
N ARG A 163 -4.54 1.90 10.56
CA ARG A 163 -3.29 2.27 11.23
C ARG A 163 -2.43 3.16 10.34
N ARG A 164 -1.83 4.19 10.95
CA ARG A 164 -0.63 4.84 10.42
C ARG A 164 0.58 4.32 11.17
N ALA A 165 1.56 3.83 10.45
CA ALA A 165 2.84 3.42 11.00
C ALA A 165 3.95 4.21 10.33
N VAL A 166 5.07 4.39 11.00
CA VAL A 166 6.27 4.98 10.41
C VAL A 166 7.36 3.93 10.47
N ASP A 167 7.97 3.62 9.34
CA ASP A 167 9.21 2.86 9.31
C ASP A 167 10.39 3.83 9.34
N VAL A 168 11.40 3.50 10.13
CA VAL A 168 12.60 4.30 10.35
C VAL A 168 13.83 3.42 10.19
N VAL A 169 15.00 4.04 10.09
CA VAL A 169 16.23 3.31 10.37
C VAL A 169 16.49 3.34 11.88
N GLY A 170 16.65 2.16 12.45
CA GLY A 170 17.04 1.94 13.84
C GLY A 170 18.55 1.74 13.98
N TYR A 171 19.08 2.13 15.12
CA TYR A 171 20.45 1.87 15.57
C TYR A 171 20.42 1.28 16.99
N ASN A 172 21.52 0.66 17.43
CA ASN A 172 21.60 0.16 18.80
C ASN A 172 21.94 1.29 19.80
N SER A 173 21.00 1.65 20.68
CA SER A 173 21.15 2.74 21.63
C SER A 173 22.09 2.46 22.80
N GLU A 174 22.38 1.19 23.12
CA GLU A 174 23.39 0.85 24.14
C GLU A 174 24.81 1.01 23.60
N ILE A 175 25.01 0.68 22.32
CA ILE A 175 26.31 0.86 21.65
C ILE A 175 26.58 2.32 21.29
N PHE A 176 25.53 3.06 20.88
CA PHE A 176 25.63 4.47 20.50
C PHE A 176 24.78 5.36 21.43
N PRO A 177 25.20 5.56 22.69
CA PRO A 177 24.40 6.29 23.68
C PRO A 177 24.19 7.77 23.34
N ASP A 178 25.06 8.33 22.49
CA ASP A 178 25.02 9.74 22.09
C ASP A 178 24.06 10.01 20.90
N GLY A 179 23.46 8.97 20.30
CA GLY A 179 22.53 9.09 19.19
C GLY A 179 22.92 8.27 17.95
N CYS A 180 22.06 8.28 16.94
CA CYS A 180 22.32 7.59 15.67
C CYS A 180 23.55 8.16 14.96
N PRO A 181 24.58 7.35 14.65
CA PRO A 181 25.76 7.83 13.92
C PRO A 181 25.50 8.09 12.43
N ALA A 182 24.50 7.42 11.85
CA ALA A 182 24.09 7.64 10.47
C ALA A 182 23.28 8.94 10.35
N THR A 183 23.65 9.75 9.36
CA THR A 183 23.06 11.07 9.06
C THR A 183 22.51 11.14 7.65
N ASN A 184 22.87 10.20 6.77
CA ASN A 184 22.46 10.20 5.38
C ASN A 184 22.25 8.77 4.86
N TRP A 185 21.17 8.54 4.11
CA TRP A 185 20.84 7.22 3.54
C TRP A 185 21.97 6.61 2.71
N TRP A 186 22.76 7.42 2.00
CA TRP A 186 23.87 6.92 1.17
C TRP A 186 24.96 6.20 1.97
N GLN A 187 25.09 6.46 3.28
CA GLN A 187 26.05 5.78 4.15
C GLN A 187 25.80 4.26 4.21
N PHE A 188 24.55 3.80 4.07
CA PHE A 188 24.21 2.37 4.05
C PHE A 188 24.69 1.66 2.78
N THR A 189 25.18 2.41 1.79
CA THR A 189 25.82 1.87 0.59
C THR A 189 27.35 1.84 0.66
N GLU A 190 27.93 2.29 1.79
CA GLU A 190 29.37 2.40 1.95
C GLU A 190 30.00 1.07 2.43
N PRO A 191 31.24 0.75 2.01
CA PRO A 191 31.88 -0.53 2.34
C PRO A 191 32.01 -0.81 3.85
N GLN A 192 32.05 0.23 4.69
CA GLN A 192 32.11 0.13 6.14
C GLN A 192 30.85 -0.53 6.73
N LEU A 193 29.69 -0.35 6.06
CA LEU A 193 28.40 -0.92 6.44
C LEU A 193 27.98 -2.11 5.57
N LYS A 194 28.91 -2.71 4.82
CA LYS A 194 28.65 -3.91 4.03
C LYS A 194 28.10 -5.02 4.94
N GLY A 195 26.95 -5.61 4.60
CA GLY A 195 26.32 -6.65 5.41
C GLY A 195 25.64 -6.17 6.68
N LYS A 196 25.60 -4.86 6.96
CA LYS A 196 25.16 -4.28 8.24
C LYS A 196 23.93 -3.37 8.14
N PHE A 197 23.28 -3.34 6.98
CA PHE A 197 21.95 -2.75 6.84
C PHE A 197 20.94 -3.88 6.74
N TYR A 198 20.18 -4.11 7.80
CA TYR A 198 19.21 -5.19 7.90
C TYR A 198 17.83 -4.71 7.46
N MET A 199 17.15 -5.53 6.67
CA MET A 199 15.82 -5.26 6.14
C MET A 199 15.12 -6.57 5.82
N GLU A 200 13.80 -6.55 5.77
CA GLU A 200 13.01 -7.69 5.29
C GLU A 200 13.32 -7.99 3.81
N ASP A 201 13.05 -9.22 3.37
CA ASP A 201 13.23 -9.62 1.97
C ASP A 201 12.24 -8.91 1.05
N PRO A 202 12.68 -8.02 0.12
CA PRO A 202 11.76 -7.36 -0.79
C PRO A 202 11.04 -8.33 -1.74
N LEU A 203 11.58 -9.53 -1.98
CA LEU A 203 10.91 -10.53 -2.83
C LEU A 203 9.71 -11.19 -2.16
N SER A 204 9.69 -11.19 -0.82
CA SER A 204 8.66 -11.82 0.00
C SER A 204 7.73 -10.78 0.66
N ASP A 205 8.28 -9.63 1.10
CA ASP A 205 7.51 -8.53 1.66
C ASP A 205 7.25 -7.42 0.62
N SER A 206 6.01 -7.35 0.16
CA SER A 206 5.59 -6.35 -0.83
C SER A 206 5.68 -4.91 -0.29
N SER A 207 5.55 -4.74 1.04
CA SER A 207 5.72 -3.45 1.71
C SER A 207 7.15 -2.95 1.57
N THR A 208 8.15 -3.82 1.77
CA THR A 208 9.57 -3.50 1.59
C THR A 208 9.89 -3.22 0.13
N THR A 209 9.32 -3.97 -0.81
CA THR A 209 9.41 -3.60 -2.23
C THR A 209 8.87 -2.19 -2.48
N ALA A 210 7.67 -1.86 -1.98
CA ALA A 210 7.09 -0.54 -2.14
C ALA A 210 7.99 0.56 -1.54
N LYS A 211 8.57 0.34 -0.35
CA LYS A 211 9.52 1.27 0.28
C LYS A 211 10.75 1.50 -0.62
N LEU A 212 11.32 0.45 -1.22
CA LEU A 212 12.46 0.58 -2.13
C LEU A 212 12.12 1.42 -3.38
N THR A 213 10.90 1.30 -3.92
CA THR A 213 10.48 2.12 -5.07
C THR A 213 10.45 3.62 -4.75
N LEU A 214 10.31 4.01 -3.47
CA LEU A 214 10.30 5.42 -3.08
C LEU A 214 11.65 6.10 -3.33
N PHE A 215 12.77 5.39 -3.31
CA PHE A 215 14.07 5.95 -3.69
C PHE A 215 14.09 6.37 -5.15
N VAL A 216 13.48 5.56 -6.03
CA VAL A 216 13.35 5.85 -7.47
C VAL A 216 12.37 6.99 -7.69
N LYS A 217 11.22 6.96 -7.00
CA LYS A 217 10.19 8.00 -7.11
C LYS A 217 10.70 9.37 -6.68
N ASN A 218 11.50 9.42 -5.60
CA ASN A 218 12.04 10.66 -5.04
C ASN A 218 13.54 10.82 -5.38
N ALA A 219 13.93 10.47 -6.62
CA ALA A 219 15.32 10.47 -7.03
C ALA A 219 16.01 11.85 -6.94
N ASP A 220 15.28 12.95 -7.07
CA ASP A 220 15.82 14.30 -6.92
C ASP A 220 16.30 14.58 -5.48
N GLU A 221 15.55 14.11 -4.48
CA GLU A 221 15.95 14.19 -3.07
C GLU A 221 17.19 13.32 -2.80
N MET A 222 17.24 12.12 -3.40
CA MET A 222 18.41 11.26 -3.32
C MET A 222 19.64 11.88 -3.99
N ALA A 223 19.48 12.56 -5.13
CA ALA A 223 20.56 13.28 -5.79
C ALA A 223 21.08 14.44 -4.93
N ALA A 224 20.18 15.21 -4.30
CA ALA A 224 20.55 16.28 -3.37
C ALA A 224 21.28 15.72 -2.14
N ALA A 225 20.78 14.63 -1.54
CA ALA A 225 21.41 13.96 -0.41
C ALA A 225 22.81 13.43 -0.76
N TYR A 226 22.99 12.87 -1.97
CA TYR A 226 24.29 12.42 -2.47
C TYR A 226 25.28 13.58 -2.53
N LYS A 227 24.85 14.71 -3.12
CA LYS A 227 25.69 15.91 -3.28
C LYS A 227 26.05 16.53 -1.93
N THR A 228 25.13 16.55 -0.98
CA THR A 228 25.39 17.02 0.39
C THR A 228 26.43 16.16 1.08
N LEU A 229 26.35 14.82 0.95
CA LEU A 229 27.28 13.90 1.60
C LEU A 229 28.67 13.91 0.96
N TYR A 230 28.73 13.81 -0.37
CA TYR A 230 30.00 13.58 -1.10
C TYR A 230 30.58 14.83 -1.77
N GLY A 231 29.85 15.95 -1.80
CA GLY A 231 30.29 17.20 -2.43
C GLY A 231 30.37 17.15 -3.97
N LYS A 232 29.83 16.11 -4.61
CA LYS A 232 29.86 15.89 -6.06
C LYS A 232 28.52 15.37 -6.58
N GLU A 233 28.29 15.50 -7.87
CA GLU A 233 27.09 14.94 -8.51
C GLU A 233 27.11 13.40 -8.51
N TRP A 234 25.94 12.78 -8.35
CA TRP A 234 25.78 11.32 -8.31
C TRP A 234 26.25 10.64 -9.60
N THR A 235 26.19 11.33 -10.75
CA THR A 235 26.70 10.83 -12.04
C THR A 235 28.24 10.77 -12.10
N ALA A 236 28.95 11.28 -11.08
CA ALA A 236 30.39 11.14 -10.91
C ALA A 236 30.77 10.00 -9.93
N ASP A 237 29.80 9.19 -9.51
CA ASP A 237 30.06 7.95 -8.78
C ASP A 237 30.65 6.87 -9.70
N GLU A 238 31.51 6.01 -9.17
CA GLU A 238 32.12 4.93 -9.95
C GLU A 238 31.11 3.83 -10.32
N ALA A 239 30.03 3.68 -9.53
CA ALA A 239 28.95 2.75 -9.82
C ALA A 239 27.95 3.30 -10.86
N TYR A 240 28.05 4.58 -11.24
CA TYR A 240 27.20 5.17 -12.27
C TYR A 240 27.56 4.61 -13.66
N SER A 241 26.52 4.30 -14.43
CA SER A 241 26.61 3.90 -15.83
C SER A 241 25.40 4.46 -16.58
N ALA A 242 25.48 4.57 -17.91
CA ALA A 242 24.46 5.27 -18.70
C ALA A 242 23.05 4.62 -18.65
N ASP A 243 22.97 3.37 -18.21
CA ASP A 243 21.74 2.62 -17.93
C ASP A 243 21.12 2.92 -16.56
N VAL A 244 21.82 3.65 -15.68
CA VAL A 244 21.27 4.09 -14.39
C VAL A 244 20.48 5.38 -14.60
N GLU A 245 19.15 5.26 -14.66
CA GLU A 245 18.27 6.35 -15.10
C GLU A 245 18.25 7.55 -14.14
N ASN A 246 18.40 7.32 -12.83
CA ASN A 246 18.36 8.38 -11.82
C ASN A 246 19.12 7.99 -10.53
N ALA A 247 19.24 8.94 -9.59
CA ALA A 247 19.96 8.73 -8.34
C ALA A 247 19.32 7.66 -7.42
N GLY A 248 18.01 7.47 -7.50
CA GLY A 248 17.32 6.39 -6.80
C GLY A 248 17.76 5.00 -7.29
N TYR A 249 17.82 4.80 -8.60
CA TYR A 249 18.37 3.57 -9.18
C TYR A 249 19.85 3.37 -8.84
N LEU A 250 20.64 4.44 -8.81
CA LEU A 250 22.03 4.35 -8.34
C LEU A 250 22.09 3.87 -6.88
N PHE A 251 21.25 4.43 -6.01
CA PHE A 251 21.17 4.02 -4.61
C PHE A 251 20.86 2.54 -4.48
N LEU A 252 19.80 2.07 -5.14
CA LEU A 252 19.42 0.64 -5.11
C LEU A 252 20.53 -0.27 -5.64
N LYS A 253 21.21 0.13 -6.73
CA LYS A 253 22.36 -0.62 -7.27
C LYS A 253 23.49 -0.73 -6.23
N LYS A 254 23.87 0.38 -5.59
CA LYS A 254 24.94 0.38 -4.59
C LYS A 254 24.54 -0.36 -3.32
N LEU A 255 23.30 -0.21 -2.86
CA LEU A 255 22.77 -0.94 -1.71
C LEU A 255 22.85 -2.45 -1.96
N ALA A 256 22.36 -2.93 -3.10
CA ALA A 256 22.44 -4.34 -3.47
C ALA A 256 23.89 -4.86 -3.52
N GLN A 257 24.83 -4.07 -4.05
CA GLN A 257 26.26 -4.39 -4.05
C GLN A 257 26.89 -4.39 -2.64
N ASN A 258 26.28 -3.67 -1.70
CA ASN A 258 26.69 -3.62 -0.30
C ASN A 258 26.07 -4.77 0.54
N GLU A 259 25.35 -5.69 -0.10
CA GLU A 259 24.85 -6.95 0.47
C GLU A 259 24.05 -6.71 1.78
N PRO A 260 22.87 -6.07 1.73
CA PRO A 260 22.06 -5.86 2.94
C PRO A 260 21.73 -7.21 3.61
N GLY A 261 21.66 -7.19 4.95
CA GLY A 261 21.36 -8.36 5.77
C GLY A 261 19.88 -8.70 5.73
N ILE A 262 19.45 -9.44 4.71
CA ILE A 262 18.05 -9.82 4.49
C ILE A 262 17.53 -10.73 5.61
N GLN A 263 16.40 -10.37 6.20
CA GLN A 263 15.70 -11.11 7.26
C GLN A 263 14.29 -11.55 6.82
N PRO A 264 13.74 -12.63 7.41
CA PRO A 264 12.42 -13.14 7.07
C PRO A 264 11.25 -12.29 7.59
N GLY A 265 11.47 -11.43 8.60
CA GLY A 265 10.44 -10.59 9.20
C GLY A 265 11.02 -9.47 10.05
N GLY A 266 10.14 -8.55 10.49
CA GLY A 266 10.52 -7.36 11.26
C GLY A 266 11.17 -7.66 12.62
N ASP A 267 10.72 -8.71 13.31
CA ASP A 267 11.30 -9.14 14.59
C ASP A 267 12.75 -9.61 14.41
N GLU A 268 13.04 -10.35 13.34
CA GLU A 268 14.41 -10.75 12.99
C GLU A 268 15.28 -9.56 12.55
N VAL A 269 14.70 -8.55 11.89
CA VAL A 269 15.39 -7.27 11.62
C VAL A 269 15.81 -6.63 12.94
N ASP A 270 14.90 -6.50 13.91
CA ASP A 270 15.19 -5.89 15.21
C ASP A 270 16.21 -6.69 16.01
N ALA A 271 16.13 -8.02 16.00
CA ALA A 271 17.11 -8.88 16.65
C ALA A 271 18.54 -8.70 16.08
N ALA A 272 18.67 -8.43 14.78
CA ALA A 272 19.96 -8.36 14.10
C ALA A 272 20.84 -7.16 14.52
N TYR A 273 20.25 -6.04 14.93
CA TYR A 273 20.99 -4.84 15.36
C TYR A 273 20.62 -4.32 16.75
N GLY A 274 19.39 -4.59 17.21
CA GLY A 274 18.78 -3.97 18.39
C GLY A 274 18.77 -4.86 19.64
N THR A 275 19.48 -5.99 19.64
CA THR A 275 19.57 -6.87 20.81
C THR A 275 20.27 -6.16 21.99
N LEU A 276 19.80 -6.41 23.22
CA LEU A 276 20.41 -5.91 24.45
C LEU A 276 21.77 -6.57 24.72
N GLY A 277 22.71 -5.81 25.29
CA GLY A 277 24.00 -6.34 25.75
C GLY A 277 24.94 -6.79 24.63
N MET A 278 24.76 -6.25 23.41
CA MET A 278 25.70 -6.49 22.31
C MET A 278 27.11 -6.05 22.68
N ASP A 279 28.12 -6.75 22.13
CA ASP A 279 29.52 -6.42 22.38
C ASP A 279 29.86 -5.04 21.77
N PRO A 280 30.27 -4.04 22.58
CA PRO A 280 30.65 -2.72 22.07
C PRO A 280 31.85 -2.71 21.12
N ALA A 281 32.65 -3.79 21.09
CA ALA A 281 33.71 -3.94 20.10
C ALA A 281 33.20 -4.33 18.70
N SER A 282 31.93 -4.77 18.60
CA SER A 282 31.27 -5.15 17.35
C SER A 282 30.23 -4.10 16.97
N GLU A 283 30.50 -3.33 15.92
CA GLU A 283 29.52 -2.37 15.41
C GLU A 283 28.28 -3.12 14.87
N PRO A 284 27.10 -2.97 15.50
CA PRO A 284 25.95 -3.85 15.33
C PRO A 284 25.25 -3.71 13.97
N GLY A 285 25.45 -2.58 13.28
CA GLY A 285 24.71 -2.23 12.08
C GLY A 285 23.44 -1.44 12.38
N TYR A 286 22.53 -1.42 11.41
CA TYR A 286 21.30 -0.64 11.41
C TYR A 286 20.16 -1.46 10.81
N GLY A 287 18.95 -1.35 11.35
CA GLY A 287 17.78 -2.05 10.81
C GLY A 287 16.75 -1.09 10.24
N TRP A 288 16.14 -1.45 9.11
CA TRP A 288 14.99 -0.74 8.57
C TRP A 288 13.71 -1.33 9.14
N THR A 289 13.19 -0.71 10.20
CA THR A 289 12.17 -1.30 11.07
C THR A 289 11.00 -0.35 11.31
N GLY A 290 9.94 -0.84 11.95
CA GLY A 290 8.85 -0.01 12.43
C GLY A 290 9.26 0.83 13.65
N LEU A 291 8.86 2.10 13.69
CA LEU A 291 9.01 2.96 14.88
C LEU A 291 8.30 2.37 16.11
N SER A 292 7.31 1.49 15.91
CA SER A 292 6.66 0.76 16.99
C SER A 292 7.61 -0.11 17.81
N SER A 293 8.75 -0.55 17.27
CA SER A 293 9.73 -1.33 18.04
C SER A 293 10.43 -0.50 19.12
N TYR A 294 10.30 0.84 19.06
CA TYR A 294 10.72 1.71 20.16
C TYR A 294 9.87 1.49 21.42
N GLU A 295 8.63 1.01 21.31
CA GLU A 295 7.79 0.60 22.46
C GLU A 295 8.51 -0.49 23.27
N ALA A 296 9.02 -1.53 22.61
CA ALA A 296 9.80 -2.60 23.25
C ALA A 296 11.11 -2.08 23.88
N THR A 297 11.71 -1.01 23.33
CA THR A 297 12.85 -0.34 23.97
C THR A 297 12.44 0.38 25.25
N GLN A 298 11.26 1.03 25.29
CA GLN A 298 10.73 1.63 26.51
C GLN A 298 10.40 0.59 27.58
N GLU A 299 10.04 -0.62 27.17
CA GLU A 299 9.79 -1.78 28.04
C GLU A 299 11.07 -2.49 28.48
N GLY A 300 12.23 -2.10 27.92
CA GLY A 300 13.54 -2.67 28.26
C GLY A 300 13.80 -4.03 27.63
N GLU A 301 13.14 -4.33 26.51
CA GLU A 301 13.24 -5.59 25.78
C GLU A 301 14.16 -5.49 24.56
N LEU A 302 14.37 -4.28 24.03
CA LEU A 302 15.27 -3.96 22.93
C LEU A 302 16.16 -2.75 23.25
N ALA A 303 17.28 -2.63 22.53
CA ALA A 303 18.14 -1.45 22.50
C ALA A 303 17.95 -0.67 21.18
N MET A 304 16.72 -0.50 20.69
CA MET A 304 16.46 0.19 19.44
C MET A 304 16.30 1.70 19.65
N GLY A 305 17.13 2.50 18.98
CA GLY A 305 16.95 3.94 18.85
C GLY A 305 16.62 4.33 17.41
N PRO A 306 15.69 5.27 17.16
CA PRO A 306 15.40 5.75 15.80
C PRO A 306 16.39 6.83 15.33
N CYS A 307 16.81 6.77 14.07
CA CYS A 307 17.67 7.76 13.42
C CYS A 307 16.88 8.99 12.92
N TYR A 308 16.39 9.83 13.84
CA TYR A 308 15.54 10.99 13.49
C TYR A 308 16.20 12.08 12.63
N ALA A 309 17.53 12.14 12.60
CA ALA A 309 18.28 13.14 11.84
C ALA A 309 18.74 12.63 10.46
N LEU A 310 18.22 11.49 10.02
CA LEU A 310 18.62 10.88 8.75
C LEU A 310 18.05 11.67 7.56
N GLU A 311 18.92 12.05 6.63
CA GLU A 311 18.58 12.81 5.43
C GLU A 311 18.56 11.89 4.19
N PRO A 312 17.64 12.08 3.21
CA PRO A 312 16.70 13.21 3.11
C PRO A 312 15.41 13.05 3.94
N VAL A 313 15.16 11.86 4.50
CA VAL A 313 13.98 11.58 5.33
C VAL A 313 14.34 10.66 6.49
N ALA A 314 13.77 10.94 7.66
CA ALA A 314 13.94 10.12 8.86
C ALA A 314 13.17 8.79 8.81
N GLY A 315 12.14 8.71 7.96
CA GLY A 315 11.29 7.55 7.88
C GLY A 315 10.21 7.65 6.80
N ILE A 316 9.48 6.57 6.64
CA ILE A 316 8.44 6.39 5.63
C ILE A 316 7.12 6.12 6.32
N LEU A 317 6.09 6.88 5.93
CA LEU A 317 4.74 6.67 6.42
C LEU A 317 4.09 5.49 5.68
N LYS A 318 3.63 4.50 6.45
CA LYS A 318 2.81 3.37 5.99
C LYS A 318 1.38 3.56 6.46
N SER A 319 0.45 3.13 5.63
CA SER A 319 -0.99 3.19 5.88
C SER A 319 -1.56 1.80 5.74
N SER A 320 -2.11 1.24 6.82
CA SER A 320 -2.89 0.00 6.79
C SER A 320 -4.35 0.35 6.56
N TYR A 321 -4.93 -0.30 5.55
CA TYR A 321 -6.33 -0.11 5.17
C TYR A 321 -7.16 -1.29 5.63
N LEU A 322 -8.44 -1.04 5.90
CA LEU A 322 -9.47 -2.05 6.08
C LEU A 322 -10.33 -2.11 4.83
N GLY A 323 -10.47 -3.32 4.26
CA GLY A 323 -11.36 -3.61 3.14
C GLY A 323 -12.13 -4.90 3.37
N ILE A 324 -13.31 -4.99 2.78
CA ILE A 324 -14.15 -6.19 2.77
C ILE A 324 -14.00 -6.87 1.41
N ALA A 325 -13.61 -8.13 1.41
CA ALA A 325 -13.45 -8.91 0.19
C ALA A 325 -14.80 -9.09 -0.51
N ASN A 326 -14.81 -8.98 -1.84
CA ASN A 326 -16.02 -9.27 -2.61
C ASN A 326 -16.36 -10.77 -2.51
N ASN A 327 -17.61 -11.14 -2.24
CA ASN A 327 -18.03 -12.51 -1.94
C ASN A 327 -17.40 -13.11 -0.66
N ALA A 328 -17.02 -12.27 0.29
CA ALA A 328 -16.91 -12.70 1.69
C ALA A 328 -18.26 -13.26 2.18
#